data_AF-A0A373S0M9-F1
#
_entry.id   AF-A0A373S0M9-F1
#
_cell.length_a   1.000
_cell.length_b   1.000
_cell.length_c   1.000
_cell.angle_alpha   90.00
_cell.angle_beta   90.00
_cell.angle_gamma   90.00
#
_symmetry.space_group_name_H-M   'P 1'
#
loop_
_entity.id
_entity.type
_entity.pdbx_description
1 polymer ?
#
loop_
_entity_poly.entity_id
_entity_poly.type
_entity_poly.pdbx_seq_one_letter_code
_entity_poly.pdbx_strand_id
1 'polypeptide(L)'
;MKILVTGGAGYIGSHTCVELLNAGYDVVVMDNLYNASEKAIERVEQITGKKVTFYKTDMLDREGVKKIFDNEKIDAVIHFAGLKAVGESVHKPIEYYHNNMTGTLILCDEMRNHGVKNIIFSSSATVYGNPAQIPITEECPKGTPTNPYGWTKSMLEQVLTDIHTADPEWNVILLRYFNPIGAHKSGLIGEDPKGIPNNLLPYVAQVAIGKLECIGVFGDDYDTPDGTGVRDYIHVVDLARGHVKAIQKLADNEGVSIYNLGTGKGYSVLDVIHAFEKACGHPLKYEIKPRRDGDIATCYSKCDKAKEELGWEAEYGIEEMCADSWNWQQKNPNGYND
;
A
#
# COMPACT_ATOMS: atom_id res chain seq x y z
N MET A 1 6.96 14.26 -16.97
CA MET A 1 6.70 12.81 -17.04
C MET A 1 5.28 12.59 -16.57
N LYS A 2 4.46 11.89 -17.35
CA LYS A 2 3.06 11.59 -17.04
C LYS A 2 2.95 10.16 -16.51
N ILE A 3 2.42 10.04 -15.30
CA ILE A 3 2.40 8.80 -14.53
C ILE A 3 0.97 8.28 -14.47
N LEU A 4 0.75 7.05 -14.93
CA LEU A 4 -0.50 6.35 -14.69
C LEU A 4 -0.42 5.69 -13.31
N VAL A 5 -1.32 6.09 -12.41
CA VAL A 5 -1.46 5.53 -11.06
C VAL A 5 -2.72 4.68 -11.03
N THR A 6 -2.57 3.37 -11.16
CA THR A 6 -3.71 2.45 -11.01
C THR A 6 -4.01 2.26 -9.54
N GLY A 7 -5.30 2.21 -9.15
CA GLY A 7 -5.68 2.22 -7.73
C GLY A 7 -5.44 3.57 -7.05
N GLY A 8 -5.32 4.66 -7.84
CA GLY A 8 -4.95 5.99 -7.37
C GLY A 8 -6.01 6.67 -6.49
N ALA A 9 -7.25 6.21 -6.48
CA ALA A 9 -8.27 6.69 -5.54
C ALA A 9 -8.21 5.96 -4.18
N GLY A 10 -7.47 4.86 -4.11
CA GLY A 10 -7.26 4.11 -2.88
C GLY A 10 -6.37 4.83 -1.85
N TYR A 11 -6.18 4.19 -0.70
CA TYR A 11 -5.44 4.76 0.43
C TYR A 11 -4.01 5.20 0.07
N ILE A 12 -3.13 4.27 -0.32
CA ILE A 12 -1.73 4.61 -0.66
C ILE A 12 -1.66 5.40 -1.98
N GLY A 13 -2.54 5.06 -2.94
CA GLY A 13 -2.61 5.70 -4.24
C GLY A 13 -2.89 7.20 -4.16
N SER A 14 -3.86 7.62 -3.35
CA SER A 14 -4.23 9.04 -3.21
C SER A 14 -3.11 9.87 -2.57
N HIS A 15 -2.44 9.35 -1.54
CA HIS A 15 -1.27 10.01 -0.94
C HIS A 15 -0.12 10.09 -1.94
N THR A 16 0.10 9.04 -2.73
CA THR A 16 1.12 9.04 -3.77
C THR A 16 0.81 10.05 -4.88
N CYS A 17 -0.47 10.21 -5.25
CA CYS A 17 -0.88 11.25 -6.19
C CYS A 17 -0.56 12.66 -5.67
N VAL A 18 -0.80 12.94 -4.39
CA VAL A 18 -0.41 14.22 -3.77
C VAL A 18 1.08 14.47 -3.91
N GLU A 19 1.91 13.50 -3.53
CA GLU A 19 3.37 13.66 -3.56
C GLU A 19 3.93 13.78 -4.98
N LEU A 20 3.39 13.03 -5.95
CA LEU A 20 3.76 13.14 -7.37
C LEU A 20 3.42 14.51 -7.94
N LEU A 21 2.19 15.00 -7.68
CA LEU A 21 1.75 16.31 -8.13
C LEU A 21 2.61 17.42 -7.50
N ASN A 22 2.92 17.33 -6.20
CA ASN A 22 3.80 18.27 -5.52
C ASN A 22 5.23 18.26 -6.08
N ALA A 23 5.73 17.09 -6.49
CA ALA A 23 7.01 16.94 -7.16
C ALA A 23 7.01 17.39 -8.64
N GLY A 24 5.87 17.83 -9.19
CA GLY A 24 5.75 18.40 -10.53
C GLY A 24 5.49 17.38 -11.64
N TYR A 25 5.10 16.16 -11.30
CA TYR A 25 4.66 15.15 -12.26
C TYR A 25 3.20 15.37 -12.69
N ASP A 26 2.87 14.97 -13.91
CA ASP A 26 1.48 14.86 -14.36
C ASP A 26 0.93 13.51 -13.93
N VAL A 27 -0.27 13.47 -13.36
CA VAL A 27 -0.88 12.24 -12.82
C VAL A 27 -2.17 11.92 -13.54
N VAL A 28 -2.28 10.69 -14.02
CA VAL A 28 -3.51 10.07 -14.53
C VAL A 28 -3.88 8.94 -13.57
N VAL A 29 -5.12 8.92 -13.07
CA VAL A 29 -5.60 7.87 -12.17
C VAL A 29 -6.54 6.93 -12.91
N MET A 30 -6.34 5.63 -12.72
CA MET A 30 -7.29 4.58 -13.09
C MET A 30 -7.78 3.86 -11.82
N ASP A 31 -9.08 3.84 -11.57
CA ASP A 31 -9.65 3.12 -10.41
C ASP A 31 -11.09 2.67 -10.70
N ASN A 32 -11.48 1.47 -10.26
CA ASN A 32 -12.87 1.01 -10.38
C ASN A 32 -13.75 1.43 -9.20
N LEU A 33 -13.16 2.05 -8.18
CA LEU A 33 -13.78 2.49 -6.93
C LEU A 33 -14.34 1.34 -6.09
N TYR A 34 -13.85 0.11 -6.28
CA TYR A 34 -14.30 -1.05 -5.51
C TYR A 34 -14.11 -0.83 -4.00
N ASN A 35 -12.93 -0.38 -3.59
CA ASN A 35 -12.57 -0.07 -2.20
C ASN A 35 -12.02 1.35 -2.05
N ALA A 36 -12.59 2.29 -2.79
CA ALA A 36 -12.20 3.70 -2.80
C ALA A 36 -13.43 4.59 -3.05
N SER A 37 -13.23 5.91 -2.99
CA SER A 37 -14.23 6.93 -3.31
C SER A 37 -13.64 7.95 -4.29
N GLU A 38 -14.45 8.38 -5.25
CA GLU A 38 -14.07 9.46 -6.18
C GLU A 38 -13.78 10.78 -5.43
N LYS A 39 -14.39 10.97 -4.25
CA LYS A 39 -14.12 12.10 -3.35
C LYS A 39 -12.64 12.19 -2.94
N ALA A 40 -11.94 11.05 -2.87
CA ALA A 40 -10.51 11.07 -2.57
C ALA A 40 -9.74 11.85 -3.64
N ILE A 41 -10.11 11.72 -4.93
CA ILE A 41 -9.50 12.46 -6.03
C ILE A 41 -9.79 13.96 -5.92
N GLU A 42 -11.04 14.34 -5.65
CA GLU A 42 -11.38 15.75 -5.39
C GLU A 42 -10.53 16.36 -4.26
N ARG A 43 -10.28 15.58 -3.20
CA ARG A 43 -9.47 16.03 -2.07
C ARG A 43 -7.98 16.06 -2.38
N VAL A 44 -7.48 15.17 -3.25
CA VAL A 44 -6.13 15.28 -3.83
C VAL A 44 -5.99 16.60 -4.61
N GLU A 45 -6.98 16.96 -5.43
CA GLU A 45 -6.98 18.24 -6.15
C GLU A 45 -7.03 19.44 -5.18
N GLN A 46 -7.82 19.35 -4.11
CA GLN A 46 -7.90 20.37 -3.08
C GLN A 46 -6.57 20.58 -2.34
N ILE A 47 -5.87 19.49 -2.00
CA ILE A 47 -4.58 19.54 -1.29
C ILE A 47 -3.49 20.17 -2.18
N THR A 48 -3.46 19.79 -3.45
CA THR A 48 -2.35 20.13 -4.37
C THR A 48 -2.62 21.42 -5.17
N GLY A 49 -3.88 21.82 -5.29
CA GLY A 49 -4.31 22.88 -6.22
C GLY A 49 -4.17 22.48 -7.70
N LYS A 50 -3.96 21.20 -8.00
CA LYS A 50 -3.71 20.68 -9.35
C LYS A 50 -4.80 19.72 -9.76
N LYS A 51 -5.10 19.67 -11.06
CA LYS A 51 -6.10 18.77 -11.62
C LYS A 51 -5.55 17.35 -11.80
N VAL A 52 -6.42 16.36 -11.62
CA VAL A 52 -6.11 14.95 -11.82
C VAL A 52 -7.04 14.39 -12.90
N THR A 53 -6.47 13.84 -13.97
CA THR A 53 -7.26 13.09 -14.94
C THR A 53 -7.68 11.77 -14.29
N PHE A 54 -8.98 11.49 -14.23
CA PHE A 54 -9.53 10.29 -13.60
C PHE A 54 -10.30 9.43 -14.59
N TYR A 55 -9.94 8.15 -14.68
CA TYR A 55 -10.63 7.12 -15.43
C TYR A 55 -11.24 6.10 -14.47
N LYS A 56 -12.58 6.09 -14.42
CA LYS A 56 -13.32 5.05 -13.69
C LYS A 56 -13.38 3.77 -14.52
N THR A 57 -12.34 2.95 -14.39
CA THR A 57 -12.12 1.77 -15.23
C THR A 57 -11.63 0.61 -14.40
N ASP A 58 -12.20 -0.57 -14.63
CA ASP A 58 -11.71 -1.81 -14.06
C ASP A 58 -10.50 -2.31 -14.84
N MET A 59 -9.47 -2.77 -14.12
CA MET A 59 -8.27 -3.31 -14.73
C MET A 59 -8.54 -4.60 -15.54
N LEU A 60 -9.67 -5.28 -15.27
CA LEU A 60 -10.15 -6.43 -16.05
C LEU A 60 -10.87 -6.01 -17.35
N ASP A 61 -11.24 -4.73 -17.50
CA ASP A 61 -11.79 -4.19 -18.75
C ASP A 61 -10.64 -3.80 -19.70
N ARG A 62 -10.21 -4.76 -20.52
CA ARG A 62 -9.13 -4.56 -21.49
C ARG A 62 -9.37 -3.36 -22.41
N GLU A 63 -10.58 -3.19 -22.93
CA GLU A 63 -10.90 -2.07 -23.83
C GLU A 63 -10.87 -0.74 -23.08
N GLY A 64 -11.32 -0.73 -21.81
CA GLY A 64 -11.18 0.41 -20.91
C GLY A 64 -9.72 0.78 -20.68
N VAL A 65 -8.87 -0.18 -20.31
CA VAL A 65 -7.42 0.05 -20.10
C VAL A 65 -6.77 0.55 -21.38
N LYS A 66 -7.04 -0.08 -22.53
CA LYS A 66 -6.53 0.33 -23.83
C LYS A 66 -6.87 1.81 -24.14
N LYS A 67 -8.12 2.22 -23.91
CA LYS A 67 -8.55 3.62 -24.14
C LYS A 67 -7.75 4.64 -23.31
N ILE A 68 -7.27 4.27 -22.14
CA ILE A 68 -6.43 5.17 -21.32
C ILE A 68 -5.10 5.39 -22.03
N PHE A 69 -4.43 4.33 -22.46
CA PHE A 69 -3.17 4.42 -23.19
C PHE A 69 -3.31 5.06 -24.58
N ASP A 70 -4.44 4.89 -25.27
CA ASP A 70 -4.73 5.57 -26.53
C ASP A 70 -4.86 7.09 -26.37
N ASN A 71 -5.44 7.54 -25.24
CA ASN A 71 -5.73 8.95 -24.98
C ASN A 71 -4.60 9.69 -24.27
N GLU A 72 -3.76 8.96 -23.53
CA GLU A 72 -2.75 9.54 -22.66
C GLU A 72 -1.34 9.10 -23.07
N LYS A 73 -0.43 10.06 -23.22
CA LYS A 73 0.99 9.77 -23.41
C LYS A 73 1.63 9.43 -22.05
N ILE A 74 1.47 8.19 -21.62
CA ILE A 74 2.02 7.68 -20.35
C ILE A 74 3.52 7.37 -20.50
N ASP A 75 4.33 7.81 -19.54
CA ASP A 75 5.77 7.54 -19.51
C ASP A 75 6.15 6.42 -18.51
N ALA A 76 5.36 6.26 -17.45
CA ALA A 76 5.55 5.24 -16.42
C ALA A 76 4.24 4.89 -15.71
N VAL A 77 4.19 3.69 -15.12
CA VAL A 77 3.03 3.20 -14.36
C VAL A 77 3.42 2.93 -12.90
N ILE A 78 2.61 3.40 -11.96
CA ILE A 78 2.62 2.93 -10.57
C ILE A 78 1.37 2.09 -10.35
N HIS A 79 1.56 0.81 -10.02
CA HIS A 79 0.49 -0.18 -10.02
C HIS A 79 0.04 -0.55 -8.59
N PHE A 80 -0.92 0.21 -8.04
CA PHE A 80 -1.55 -0.10 -6.74
C PHE A 80 -2.81 -0.97 -6.85
N ALA A 81 -3.51 -0.96 -8.00
CA ALA A 81 -4.80 -1.64 -8.13
C ALA A 81 -4.69 -3.14 -7.82
N GLY A 82 -5.50 -3.61 -6.87
CA GLY A 82 -5.50 -5.01 -6.43
C GLY A 82 -6.35 -5.20 -5.19
N LEU A 83 -6.87 -6.41 -5.00
CA LEU A 83 -7.46 -6.82 -3.73
C LEU A 83 -6.33 -7.10 -2.73
N LYS A 84 -6.50 -6.66 -1.47
CA LYS A 84 -5.42 -6.63 -0.46
C LYS A 84 -5.71 -7.30 0.88
N ALA A 85 -6.94 -7.73 1.16
CA ALA A 85 -7.28 -8.24 2.49
C ALA A 85 -6.85 -9.71 2.64
N VAL A 86 -5.84 -9.95 3.48
CA VAL A 86 -5.27 -11.29 3.73
C VAL A 86 -6.35 -12.31 4.13
N GLY A 87 -7.15 -12.00 5.15
CA GLY A 87 -8.19 -12.92 5.65
C GLY A 87 -9.27 -13.21 4.61
N GLU A 88 -9.72 -12.19 3.87
CA GLU A 88 -10.69 -12.40 2.79
C GLU A 88 -10.13 -13.28 1.67
N SER A 89 -8.85 -13.11 1.31
CA SER A 89 -8.22 -13.87 0.24
C SER A 89 -8.25 -15.38 0.46
N VAL A 90 -8.21 -15.83 1.71
CA VAL A 90 -8.32 -17.26 2.08
C VAL A 90 -9.72 -17.80 1.76
N HIS A 91 -10.75 -16.98 1.93
CA HIS A 91 -12.14 -17.34 1.65
C HIS A 91 -12.57 -17.10 0.20
N LYS A 92 -11.86 -16.21 -0.52
CA LYS A 92 -12.13 -15.80 -1.91
C LYS A 92 -10.87 -15.91 -2.79
N PRO A 93 -10.22 -17.08 -2.88
CA PRO A 93 -8.96 -17.20 -3.58
C PRO A 93 -9.07 -16.90 -5.09
N ILE A 94 -10.16 -17.32 -5.73
CA ILE A 94 -10.37 -17.16 -7.17
C ILE A 94 -10.46 -15.67 -7.51
N GLU A 95 -11.18 -14.88 -6.73
CA GLU A 95 -11.34 -13.45 -6.91
C GLU A 95 -10.01 -12.71 -6.79
N TYR A 96 -9.17 -13.09 -5.83
CA TYR A 96 -7.84 -12.50 -5.64
C TYR A 96 -6.89 -12.83 -6.80
N TYR A 97 -6.83 -14.10 -7.21
CA TYR A 97 -6.02 -14.48 -8.37
C TYR A 97 -6.53 -13.83 -9.65
N HIS A 98 -7.84 -13.83 -9.90
CA HIS A 98 -8.40 -13.24 -11.10
C HIS A 98 -8.13 -11.74 -11.15
N ASN A 99 -8.48 -10.99 -10.10
CA ASN A 99 -8.29 -9.55 -10.08
C ASN A 99 -6.80 -9.17 -10.16
N ASN A 100 -5.97 -9.74 -9.29
CA ASN A 100 -4.58 -9.32 -9.18
C ASN A 100 -3.75 -9.85 -10.36
N MET A 101 -3.87 -11.13 -10.73
CA MET A 101 -3.08 -11.70 -11.82
C MET A 101 -3.58 -11.24 -13.18
N THR A 102 -4.85 -11.51 -13.52
CA THR A 102 -5.38 -11.21 -14.86
C THR A 102 -5.34 -9.71 -15.13
N GLY A 103 -5.69 -8.88 -14.15
CA GLY A 103 -5.64 -7.43 -14.33
C GLY A 103 -4.20 -6.91 -14.54
N THR A 104 -3.21 -7.38 -13.78
CA THR A 104 -1.80 -6.97 -14.00
C THR A 104 -1.31 -7.40 -15.38
N LEU A 105 -1.71 -8.59 -15.85
CA LEU A 105 -1.37 -9.06 -17.19
C LEU A 105 -1.99 -8.19 -18.29
N ILE A 106 -3.27 -7.77 -18.14
CA ILE A 106 -3.91 -6.83 -19.07
C ILE A 106 -3.15 -5.50 -19.08
N LEU A 107 -2.82 -4.95 -17.91
CA LEU A 107 -2.06 -3.70 -17.78
C LEU A 107 -0.69 -3.79 -18.47
N CYS A 108 0.09 -4.84 -18.20
CA CYS A 108 1.41 -5.02 -18.80
C CYS A 108 1.33 -5.23 -20.32
N ASP A 109 0.28 -5.89 -20.81
CA ASP A 109 0.06 -6.09 -22.25
C ASP A 109 -0.24 -4.76 -22.96
N GLU A 110 -1.07 -3.90 -22.37
CA GLU A 110 -1.32 -2.56 -22.92
C GLU A 110 -0.10 -1.65 -22.82
N MET A 111 0.65 -1.70 -21.72
CA MET A 111 1.94 -1.03 -21.60
C MET A 111 2.90 -1.44 -22.73
N ARG A 112 3.01 -2.75 -22.99
CA ARG A 112 3.83 -3.30 -24.09
C ARG A 112 3.40 -2.75 -25.44
N ASN A 113 2.10 -2.73 -25.73
CA ASN A 113 1.54 -2.30 -27.01
C ASN A 113 1.74 -0.80 -27.28
N HIS A 114 1.94 0.00 -26.24
CA HIS A 114 2.15 1.45 -26.33
C HIS A 114 3.60 1.88 -26.08
N GLY A 115 4.53 0.92 -25.94
CA GLY A 115 5.94 1.22 -25.69
C GLY A 115 6.22 1.82 -24.31
N VAL A 116 5.32 1.64 -23.33
CA VAL A 116 5.53 2.06 -21.94
C VAL A 116 6.22 0.92 -21.20
N LYS A 117 7.46 1.16 -20.74
CA LYS A 117 8.34 0.11 -20.23
C LYS A 117 8.74 0.29 -18.77
N ASN A 118 8.36 1.40 -18.15
CA ASN A 118 8.64 1.70 -16.75
C ASN A 118 7.44 1.32 -15.87
N ILE A 119 7.65 0.43 -14.89
CA ILE A 119 6.63 0.04 -13.93
C ILE A 119 7.18 0.00 -12.50
N ILE A 120 6.44 0.60 -11.57
CA ILE A 120 6.63 0.44 -10.14
C ILE A 120 5.47 -0.40 -9.63
N PHE A 121 5.80 -1.56 -9.06
CA PHE A 121 4.82 -2.51 -8.55
C PHE A 121 4.71 -2.45 -7.05
N SER A 122 3.46 -2.36 -6.58
CA SER A 122 3.10 -2.52 -5.18
C SER A 122 3.20 -3.98 -4.75
N SER A 123 4.40 -4.40 -4.36
CA SER A 123 4.61 -5.68 -3.70
C SER A 123 4.33 -5.57 -2.19
N SER A 124 4.71 -6.59 -1.42
CA SER A 124 4.31 -6.74 -0.02
C SER A 124 5.31 -7.60 0.75
N ALA A 125 5.53 -7.29 2.03
CA ALA A 125 6.31 -8.13 2.93
C ALA A 125 5.79 -9.58 3.03
N THR A 126 4.54 -9.84 2.63
CA THR A 126 3.97 -11.20 2.56
C THR A 126 4.71 -12.13 1.61
N VAL A 127 5.50 -11.62 0.65
CA VAL A 127 6.32 -12.47 -0.24
C VAL A 127 7.44 -13.18 0.50
N TYR A 128 7.80 -12.70 1.70
CA TYR A 128 8.77 -13.35 2.57
C TYR A 128 8.17 -14.51 3.39
N GLY A 129 6.85 -14.70 3.40
CA GLY A 129 6.19 -15.77 4.15
C GLY A 129 6.54 -15.71 5.64
N ASN A 130 7.01 -16.83 6.20
CA ASN A 130 7.72 -16.83 7.47
C ASN A 130 9.21 -16.52 7.18
N PRO A 131 9.69 -15.29 7.47
CA PRO A 131 10.99 -14.84 6.99
C PRO A 131 12.14 -15.63 7.61
N ALA A 132 13.17 -15.92 6.80
CA ALA A 132 14.35 -16.65 7.25
C ALA A 132 15.24 -15.82 8.21
N GLN A 133 15.10 -14.50 8.17
CA GLN A 133 15.85 -13.56 9.01
C GLN A 133 15.03 -12.32 9.32
N ILE A 134 15.28 -11.72 10.48
CA ILE A 134 14.68 -10.49 10.95
C ILE A 134 15.81 -9.62 11.56
N PRO A 135 15.96 -8.33 11.19
CA PRO A 135 15.17 -7.59 10.20
C PRO A 135 15.31 -8.15 8.78
N ILE A 136 14.24 -8.01 7.99
CA ILE A 136 14.14 -8.58 6.64
C ILE A 136 14.85 -7.66 5.63
N THR A 137 15.86 -8.18 4.94
CA THR A 137 16.53 -7.52 3.81
C THR A 137 15.92 -7.94 2.46
N GLU A 138 16.26 -7.24 1.39
CA GLU A 138 15.87 -7.61 0.03
C GLU A 138 16.55 -8.91 -0.44
N GLU A 139 17.75 -9.20 0.08
CA GLU A 139 18.48 -10.47 -0.10
C GLU A 139 17.86 -11.65 0.66
N CYS A 140 16.91 -11.40 1.58
CA CYS A 140 16.15 -12.49 2.17
C CYS A 140 15.41 -13.23 1.05
N PRO A 141 15.58 -14.57 0.92
CA PRO A 141 14.87 -15.31 -0.10
C PRO A 141 13.36 -15.15 0.10
N LYS A 142 12.60 -15.17 -1.00
CA LYS A 142 11.14 -15.29 -0.91
C LYS A 142 10.81 -16.55 -0.12
N GLY A 143 9.92 -16.43 0.86
CA GLY A 143 9.41 -17.57 1.60
C GLY A 143 8.19 -18.16 0.91
N THR A 144 7.53 -19.10 1.59
CA THR A 144 6.22 -19.61 1.17
C THR A 144 5.13 -18.65 1.68
N PRO A 145 4.40 -17.93 0.81
CA PRO A 145 3.31 -17.08 1.26
C PRO A 145 2.23 -17.91 1.96
N THR A 146 1.66 -17.37 3.04
CA THR A 146 0.69 -18.07 3.90
C THR A 146 -0.76 -17.94 3.47
N ASN A 147 -1.04 -17.15 2.42
CA ASN A 147 -2.39 -16.82 1.97
C ASN A 147 -2.42 -16.47 0.47
N PRO A 148 -3.60 -16.57 -0.21
CA PRO A 148 -3.73 -16.28 -1.64
C PRO A 148 -3.29 -14.87 -2.04
N TYR A 149 -3.58 -13.83 -1.25
CA TYR A 149 -3.08 -12.46 -1.53
C TYR A 149 -1.54 -12.44 -1.64
N GLY A 150 -0.84 -13.01 -0.66
CA GLY A 150 0.62 -13.08 -0.65
C GLY A 150 1.16 -13.87 -1.84
N TRP A 151 0.48 -14.96 -2.24
CA TRP A 151 0.81 -15.70 -3.46
C TRP A 151 0.68 -14.83 -4.71
N THR A 152 -0.39 -14.05 -4.86
CA THR A 152 -0.54 -13.16 -6.02
C THR A 152 0.63 -12.17 -6.12
N LYS A 153 1.07 -11.59 -4.99
CA LYS A 153 2.23 -10.66 -4.99
C LYS A 153 3.53 -11.36 -5.35
N SER A 154 3.79 -12.54 -4.77
CA SER A 154 5.02 -13.31 -5.05
C SER A 154 5.09 -13.79 -6.50
N MET A 155 3.95 -14.20 -7.09
CA MET A 155 3.84 -14.59 -8.49
C MET A 155 3.99 -13.40 -9.43
N LEU A 156 3.41 -12.24 -9.10
CA LEU A 156 3.53 -11.03 -9.92
C LEU A 156 4.97 -10.47 -9.92
N GLU A 157 5.71 -10.58 -8.83
CA GLU A 157 7.16 -10.28 -8.85
C GLU A 157 7.91 -11.17 -9.84
N GLN A 158 7.55 -12.46 -9.93
CA GLN A 158 8.14 -13.37 -10.91
C GLN A 158 7.75 -12.96 -12.33
N VAL A 159 6.45 -12.74 -12.59
CA VAL A 159 5.94 -12.35 -13.91
C VAL A 159 6.63 -11.08 -14.41
N LEU A 160 6.76 -10.05 -13.56
CA LEU A 160 7.40 -8.79 -13.95
C LEU A 160 8.92 -8.97 -14.20
N THR A 161 9.58 -9.80 -13.40
CA THR A 161 10.98 -10.20 -13.64
C THR A 161 11.13 -10.95 -14.97
N ASP A 162 10.20 -11.85 -15.29
CA ASP A 162 10.20 -12.61 -16.55
C ASP A 162 9.93 -11.69 -17.76
N ILE A 163 9.06 -10.68 -17.61
CA ILE A 163 8.82 -9.66 -18.63
C ILE A 163 10.12 -8.89 -18.94
N HIS A 164 10.85 -8.44 -17.92
CA HIS A 164 12.16 -7.82 -18.12
C HIS A 164 13.18 -8.79 -18.73
N THR A 165 13.19 -10.04 -18.30
CA THR A 165 14.11 -11.06 -18.83
C THR A 165 13.87 -11.30 -20.32
N ALA A 166 12.61 -11.29 -20.76
CA ALA A 166 12.24 -11.44 -22.16
C ALA A 166 12.48 -10.17 -23.00
N ASP A 167 12.39 -9.00 -22.38
CA ASP A 167 12.56 -7.69 -22.99
C ASP A 167 13.30 -6.74 -22.03
N PRO A 168 14.64 -6.65 -22.13
CA PRO A 168 15.47 -5.87 -21.19
C PRO A 168 15.25 -4.36 -21.21
N GLU A 169 14.44 -3.84 -22.14
CA GLU A 169 14.02 -2.42 -22.12
C GLU A 169 13.01 -2.13 -21.00
N TRP A 170 12.37 -3.15 -20.43
CA TRP A 170 11.52 -2.98 -19.26
C TRP A 170 12.34 -2.60 -18.03
N ASN A 171 11.84 -1.61 -17.31
CA ASN A 171 12.41 -1.16 -16.05
C ASN A 171 11.37 -1.33 -14.95
N VAL A 172 11.64 -2.26 -14.05
CA VAL A 172 10.73 -2.77 -13.03
C VAL A 172 11.29 -2.45 -11.66
N ILE A 173 10.52 -1.70 -10.86
CA ILE A 173 10.82 -1.51 -9.45
C ILE A 173 9.78 -2.23 -8.60
N LEU A 174 10.21 -3.22 -7.85
CA LEU A 174 9.39 -4.00 -6.92
C LEU A 174 9.51 -3.39 -5.52
N LEU A 175 8.49 -2.64 -5.09
CA LEU A 175 8.46 -2.04 -3.77
C LEU A 175 7.70 -2.95 -2.80
N ARG A 176 8.39 -3.57 -1.86
CA ARG A 176 7.83 -4.44 -0.83
C ARG A 176 7.44 -3.59 0.38
N TYR A 177 6.16 -3.27 0.50
CA TYR A 177 5.65 -2.50 1.63
C TYR A 177 5.47 -3.38 2.86
N PHE A 178 5.63 -2.79 4.03
CA PHE A 178 5.24 -3.39 5.30
C PHE A 178 3.81 -2.96 5.67
N ASN A 179 3.60 -2.26 6.78
CA ASN A 179 2.27 -1.93 7.27
C ASN A 179 2.00 -0.41 7.22
N PRO A 180 1.54 0.13 6.08
CA PRO A 180 1.25 1.55 5.97
C PRO A 180 0.08 1.97 6.85
N ILE A 181 0.29 3.02 7.64
CA ILE A 181 -0.69 3.66 8.52
C ILE A 181 -0.51 5.20 8.49
N GLY A 182 -1.36 5.95 9.18
CA GLY A 182 -1.36 7.41 9.10
C GLY A 182 -2.42 7.98 8.17
N ALA A 183 -2.28 9.26 7.86
CA ALA A 183 -3.09 10.00 6.90
C ALA A 183 -2.32 11.23 6.43
N HIS A 184 -2.85 11.99 5.47
CA HIS A 184 -2.24 13.27 5.13
C HIS A 184 -2.55 14.29 6.24
N LYS A 185 -1.53 14.96 6.78
CA LYS A 185 -1.62 15.97 7.87
C LYS A 185 -2.78 16.98 7.81
N SER A 186 -3.28 17.28 6.60
CA SER A 186 -4.48 18.11 6.43
C SER A 186 -5.75 17.53 7.10
N GLY A 187 -5.83 16.21 7.24
CA GLY A 187 -7.05 15.48 7.55
C GLY A 187 -8.09 15.48 6.41
N LEU A 188 -7.68 15.74 5.15
CA LEU A 188 -8.54 15.69 3.97
C LEU A 188 -8.46 14.35 3.22
N ILE A 189 -7.37 13.59 3.33
CA ILE A 189 -7.32 12.23 2.81
C ILE A 189 -6.74 11.31 3.88
N GLY A 190 -7.23 10.08 3.92
CA GLY A 190 -6.83 9.02 4.83
C GLY A 190 -7.40 7.67 4.38
N GLU A 191 -7.25 6.64 5.21
CA GLU A 191 -7.80 5.31 4.92
C GLU A 191 -9.31 5.28 5.23
N ASP A 192 -10.11 4.83 4.27
CA ASP A 192 -11.57 4.65 4.39
C ASP A 192 -11.98 3.34 3.71
N PRO A 193 -11.76 2.19 4.38
CA PRO A 193 -12.08 0.90 3.81
C PRO A 193 -13.60 0.70 3.79
N LYS A 194 -14.13 0.07 2.73
CA LYS A 194 -15.55 -0.29 2.69
C LYS A 194 -15.82 -1.47 3.63
N GLY A 195 -16.91 -1.38 4.38
CA GLY A 195 -17.33 -2.42 5.33
C GLY A 195 -16.50 -2.40 6.62
N ILE A 196 -16.42 -3.56 7.28
CA ILE A 196 -15.63 -3.70 8.52
C ILE A 196 -14.14 -3.73 8.12
N PRO A 197 -13.29 -2.87 8.72
CA PRO A 197 -11.88 -2.86 8.39
C PRO A 197 -11.17 -4.19 8.70
N ASN A 198 -10.31 -4.64 7.79
CA ASN A 198 -9.47 -5.82 7.99
C ASN A 198 -8.11 -5.49 8.65
N ASN A 199 -7.66 -4.24 8.51
CA ASN A 199 -6.40 -3.72 9.05
C ASN A 199 -6.61 -3.14 10.46
N LEU A 200 -5.57 -3.19 11.30
CA LEU A 200 -5.62 -2.76 12.70
C LEU A 200 -6.05 -1.29 12.84
N LEU A 201 -5.31 -0.36 12.20
CA LEU A 201 -5.47 1.06 12.52
C LEU A 201 -6.85 1.65 12.17
N PRO A 202 -7.47 1.36 11.01
CA PRO A 202 -8.83 1.84 10.76
C PRO A 202 -9.87 1.25 11.72
N TYR A 203 -9.66 0.03 12.22
CA TYR A 203 -10.53 -0.56 13.25
C TYR A 203 -10.38 0.19 14.58
N VAL A 204 -9.13 0.44 15.00
CA VAL A 204 -8.80 1.25 16.20
C VAL A 204 -9.44 2.63 16.09
N ALA A 205 -9.32 3.29 14.93
CA ALA A 205 -9.88 4.60 14.68
C ALA A 205 -11.43 4.60 14.75
N GLN A 206 -12.10 3.55 14.24
CA GLN A 206 -13.55 3.40 14.35
C GLN A 206 -14.03 3.16 15.79
N VAL A 207 -13.25 2.44 16.61
CA VAL A 207 -13.53 2.31 18.06
C VAL A 207 -13.36 3.66 18.74
N ALA A 208 -12.32 4.43 18.39
CA ALA A 208 -12.06 5.73 18.98
C ALA A 208 -13.18 6.76 18.73
N ILE A 209 -13.82 6.74 17.55
CA ILE A 209 -15.01 7.58 17.28
C ILE A 209 -16.33 6.95 17.73
N GLY A 210 -16.30 5.80 18.41
CA GLY A 210 -17.49 5.15 18.97
C GLY A 210 -18.37 4.42 17.95
N LYS A 211 -17.88 4.15 16.72
CA LYS A 211 -18.63 3.35 15.72
C LYS A 211 -18.56 1.86 15.99
N LEU A 212 -17.47 1.40 16.58
CA LEU A 212 -17.25 0.03 17.01
C LEU A 212 -17.03 0.02 18.53
N GLU A 213 -17.43 -1.06 19.19
CA GLU A 213 -17.40 -1.10 20.66
C GLU A 213 -16.05 -1.50 21.26
N CYS A 214 -15.29 -2.36 20.57
CA CYS A 214 -14.12 -3.03 21.15
C CYS A 214 -13.15 -3.51 20.06
N ILE A 215 -11.85 -3.31 20.27
CA ILE A 215 -10.78 -3.80 19.39
C ILE A 215 -10.52 -5.28 19.70
N GLY A 216 -10.46 -6.13 18.67
CA GLY A 216 -9.97 -7.51 18.83
C GLY A 216 -8.45 -7.59 18.66
N VAL A 217 -7.73 -7.97 19.71
CA VAL A 217 -6.28 -8.25 19.67
C VAL A 217 -6.08 -9.74 19.47
N PHE A 218 -5.69 -10.14 18.27
CA PHE A 218 -5.59 -11.56 17.89
C PHE A 218 -4.27 -12.19 18.33
N GLY A 219 -4.30 -12.92 19.45
CA GLY A 219 -3.15 -13.59 20.06
C GLY A 219 -2.40 -12.73 21.08
N ASP A 220 -2.08 -13.33 22.21
CA ASP A 220 -1.30 -12.79 23.34
C ASP A 220 -0.19 -13.75 23.79
N ASP A 221 0.12 -14.76 22.98
CA ASP A 221 1.04 -15.85 23.26
C ASP A 221 2.13 -15.99 22.19
N TYR A 222 2.29 -15.01 21.30
CA TYR A 222 3.42 -14.97 20.35
C TYR A 222 4.75 -14.80 21.08
N ASP A 223 5.84 -15.26 20.46
CA ASP A 223 7.20 -15.03 20.97
C ASP A 223 7.65 -13.58 20.67
N THR A 224 7.00 -12.64 21.35
CA THR A 224 7.18 -11.18 21.23
C THR A 224 7.14 -10.54 22.63
N PRO A 225 7.66 -9.31 22.81
CA PRO A 225 7.82 -8.72 24.14
C PRO A 225 6.54 -8.63 25.00
N ASP A 226 5.37 -8.47 24.36
CA ASP A 226 4.06 -8.39 25.02
C ASP A 226 3.08 -9.49 24.60
N GLY A 227 3.56 -10.51 23.90
CA GLY A 227 2.76 -11.62 23.39
C GLY A 227 1.91 -11.32 22.16
N THR A 228 1.81 -10.05 21.73
CA THR A 228 1.01 -9.66 20.56
C THR A 228 1.87 -9.53 19.29
N GLY A 229 1.24 -9.55 18.11
CA GLY A 229 1.96 -9.49 16.83
C GLY A 229 2.75 -8.20 16.63
N VAL A 230 4.01 -8.32 16.20
CA VAL A 230 4.92 -7.19 15.94
C VAL A 230 5.04 -6.95 14.43
N ARG A 231 4.87 -5.69 14.00
CA ARG A 231 4.91 -5.26 12.60
C ARG A 231 5.73 -3.97 12.42
N ASP A 232 6.28 -3.77 11.24
CA ASP A 232 6.87 -2.49 10.82
C ASP A 232 5.79 -1.57 10.26
N TYR A 233 5.34 -0.66 11.11
CA TYR A 233 4.38 0.36 10.71
C TYR A 233 5.11 1.55 10.09
N ILE A 234 4.66 1.96 8.91
CA ILE A 234 5.24 3.07 8.15
C ILE A 234 4.17 4.12 7.87
N HIS A 235 4.53 5.40 7.98
CA HIS A 235 3.61 6.48 7.65
C HIS A 235 3.30 6.49 6.15
N VAL A 236 2.02 6.57 5.76
CA VAL A 236 1.61 6.50 4.36
C VAL A 236 2.21 7.63 3.50
N VAL A 237 2.48 8.80 4.10
CA VAL A 237 3.20 9.89 3.42
C VAL A 237 4.68 9.55 3.22
N ASP A 238 5.36 8.85 4.15
CA ASP A 238 6.71 8.35 3.91
C ASP A 238 6.72 7.36 2.75
N LEU A 239 5.75 6.45 2.75
CA LEU A 239 5.60 5.48 1.67
C LEU A 239 5.34 6.17 0.33
N ALA A 240 4.45 7.17 0.29
CA ALA A 240 4.16 7.96 -0.91
C ALA A 240 5.41 8.70 -1.43
N ARG A 241 6.21 9.30 -0.55
CA ARG A 241 7.50 9.91 -0.91
C ARG A 241 8.50 8.87 -1.44
N GLY A 242 8.46 7.64 -0.95
CA GLY A 242 9.24 6.52 -1.47
C GLY A 242 8.92 6.21 -2.94
N HIS A 243 7.67 6.36 -3.35
CA HIS A 243 7.27 6.20 -4.75
C HIS A 243 7.81 7.31 -5.65
N VAL A 244 7.82 8.55 -5.16
CA VAL A 244 8.44 9.68 -5.89
C VAL A 244 9.93 9.41 -6.10
N LYS A 245 10.63 8.88 -5.09
CA LYS A 245 12.04 8.48 -5.19
C LYS A 245 12.23 7.31 -6.15
N ALA A 246 11.35 6.32 -6.12
CA ALA A 246 11.37 5.21 -7.09
C ALA A 246 11.13 5.70 -8.54
N ILE A 247 10.24 6.68 -8.76
CA ILE A 247 10.07 7.30 -10.09
C ILE A 247 11.36 7.97 -10.57
N GLN A 248 12.08 8.66 -9.67
CA GLN A 248 13.38 9.27 -10.00
C GLN A 248 14.42 8.19 -10.34
N LYS A 249 14.42 7.07 -9.59
CA LYS A 249 15.31 5.93 -9.79
C LYS A 249 15.13 5.24 -11.15
N LEU A 250 13.96 5.34 -11.77
CA LEU A 250 13.75 4.80 -13.13
C LEU A 250 14.73 5.38 -14.16
N ALA A 251 15.28 6.57 -13.93
CA ALA A 251 16.29 7.16 -14.83
C ALA A 251 17.60 6.36 -14.90
N ASP A 252 17.92 5.56 -13.86
CA ASP A 252 19.13 4.74 -13.81
C ASP A 252 19.02 3.47 -14.67
N ASN A 253 17.79 3.07 -15.01
CA ASN A 253 17.48 1.95 -15.90
C ASN A 253 18.18 0.63 -15.52
N GLU A 254 18.07 0.22 -14.26
CA GLU A 254 18.74 -0.97 -13.69
C GLU A 254 18.07 -2.31 -14.06
N GLY A 255 16.97 -2.27 -14.80
CA GLY A 255 16.22 -3.46 -15.21
C GLY A 255 15.22 -3.92 -14.15
N VAL A 256 15.68 -4.63 -13.11
CA VAL A 256 14.81 -5.05 -11.99
C VAL A 256 15.45 -4.66 -10.65
N SER A 257 14.83 -3.71 -9.96
CA SER A 257 15.27 -3.27 -8.62
C SER A 257 14.22 -3.60 -7.58
N ILE A 258 14.66 -4.10 -6.42
CA ILE A 258 13.80 -4.50 -5.31
C ILE A 258 14.17 -3.66 -4.09
N TYR A 259 13.15 -3.11 -3.42
CA TYR A 259 13.31 -2.31 -2.20
C TYR A 259 12.25 -2.63 -1.15
N ASN A 260 12.68 -2.74 0.10
CA ASN A 260 11.81 -2.73 1.27
C ASN A 260 11.51 -1.29 1.68
N LEU A 261 10.23 -0.95 1.75
CA LEU A 261 9.78 0.35 2.27
C LEU A 261 9.09 0.15 3.62
N GLY A 262 9.83 0.46 4.68
CA GLY A 262 9.40 0.43 6.07
C GLY A 262 10.23 1.41 6.90
N THR A 263 10.16 1.30 8.22
CA THR A 263 10.91 2.14 9.17
C THR A 263 12.11 1.40 9.77
N GLY A 264 12.13 0.07 9.65
CA GLY A 264 13.06 -0.81 10.33
C GLY A 264 12.79 -1.00 11.83
N LYS A 265 11.65 -0.47 12.34
CA LYS A 265 11.22 -0.60 13.73
C LYS A 265 9.97 -1.45 13.82
N GLY A 266 10.00 -2.49 14.65
CA GLY A 266 8.83 -3.29 14.97
C GLY A 266 8.05 -2.68 16.14
N TYR A 267 6.73 -2.55 16.00
CA TYR A 267 5.80 -2.23 17.07
C TYR A 267 4.77 -3.33 17.22
N SER A 268 4.37 -3.61 18.46
CA SER A 268 3.32 -4.58 18.77
C SER A 268 1.91 -4.05 18.45
N VAL A 269 0.89 -4.90 18.61
CA VAL A 269 -0.52 -4.45 18.51
C VAL A 269 -0.84 -3.46 19.63
N LEU A 270 -0.34 -3.72 20.84
CA LEU A 270 -0.60 -2.86 22.00
C LEU A 270 0.14 -1.53 21.89
N ASP A 271 1.35 -1.49 21.32
CA ASP A 271 2.07 -0.24 21.03
C ASP A 271 1.21 0.72 20.18
N VAL A 272 0.54 0.18 19.15
CA VAL A 272 -0.35 0.96 18.27
C VAL A 272 -1.57 1.45 19.02
N ILE A 273 -2.19 0.60 19.85
CA ILE A 273 -3.37 0.99 20.64
C ILE A 273 -3.00 2.13 21.60
N HIS A 274 -1.91 2.00 22.36
CA HIS A 274 -1.48 3.03 23.30
C HIS A 274 -1.08 4.35 22.60
N ALA A 275 -0.40 4.27 21.45
CA ALA A 275 -0.09 5.45 20.65
C ALA A 275 -1.37 6.14 20.15
N PHE A 276 -2.40 5.37 19.78
CA PHE A 276 -3.69 5.93 19.37
C PHE A 276 -4.48 6.52 20.54
N GLU A 277 -4.48 5.89 21.72
CA GLU A 277 -5.09 6.43 22.95
C GLU A 277 -4.52 7.81 23.28
N LYS A 278 -3.21 7.97 23.14
CA LYS A 278 -2.55 9.27 23.32
C LYS A 278 -2.98 10.29 22.27
N ALA A 279 -3.15 9.88 21.02
CA ALA A 279 -3.62 10.73 19.94
C ALA A 279 -5.10 11.17 20.12
N CYS A 280 -5.99 10.25 20.51
CA CYS A 280 -7.42 10.54 20.68
C CYS A 280 -7.77 11.11 22.07
N GLY A 281 -6.86 11.02 23.03
CA GLY A 281 -6.98 11.63 24.35
C GLY A 281 -7.87 10.87 25.34
N HIS A 282 -8.16 9.59 25.06
CA HIS A 282 -8.95 8.73 25.94
C HIS A 282 -8.58 7.25 25.74
N PRO A 283 -8.83 6.37 26.74
CA PRO A 283 -8.56 4.95 26.60
C PRO A 283 -9.45 4.30 25.54
N LEU A 284 -8.94 3.21 24.95
CA LEU A 284 -9.64 2.41 23.95
C LEU A 284 -9.88 1.01 24.47
N LYS A 285 -11.12 0.54 24.33
CA LYS A 285 -11.48 -0.81 24.76
C LYS A 285 -10.92 -1.83 23.78
N TYR A 286 -10.20 -2.82 24.28
CA TYR A 286 -9.76 -3.98 23.51
C TYR A 286 -9.94 -5.29 24.29
N GLU A 287 -9.97 -6.40 23.57
CA GLU A 287 -10.04 -7.75 24.14
C GLU A 287 -9.10 -8.69 23.40
N ILE A 288 -8.48 -9.61 24.14
CA ILE A 288 -7.67 -10.67 23.53
C ILE A 288 -8.60 -11.69 22.86
N LYS A 289 -8.28 -12.04 21.62
CA LYS A 289 -8.94 -13.07 20.80
C LYS A 289 -7.94 -14.17 20.45
N PRO A 290 -8.41 -15.36 20.03
CA PRO A 290 -7.53 -16.36 19.44
C PRO A 290 -6.70 -15.78 18.30
N ARG A 291 -5.53 -16.37 18.03
CA ARG A 291 -4.72 -16.01 16.85
C ARG A 291 -5.56 -16.08 15.58
N ARG A 292 -5.31 -15.15 14.66
CA ARG A 292 -5.94 -15.14 13.34
C ARG A 292 -5.09 -15.96 12.37
N ASP A 293 -5.73 -16.83 11.62
CA ASP A 293 -5.05 -17.68 10.65
C ASP A 293 -4.23 -16.86 9.64
N GLY A 294 -2.98 -17.27 9.42
CA GLY A 294 -2.05 -16.62 8.52
C GLY A 294 -1.20 -15.50 9.14
N ASP A 295 -1.51 -15.03 10.36
CA ASP A 295 -0.68 -14.04 11.05
C ASP A 295 0.61 -14.67 11.62
N ILE A 296 1.74 -13.99 11.42
CA ILE A 296 3.05 -14.35 11.97
C ILE A 296 3.39 -13.51 13.21
N ALA A 297 4.33 -13.97 14.04
CA ALA A 297 4.73 -13.29 15.27
C ALA A 297 5.35 -11.91 14.98
N THR A 298 6.47 -11.87 14.25
CA THR A 298 7.27 -10.66 14.02
C THR A 298 7.59 -10.49 12.54
N CYS A 299 7.45 -9.26 12.03
CA CYS A 299 7.81 -8.90 10.66
C CYS A 299 8.22 -7.43 10.58
N TYR A 300 9.52 -7.15 10.40
CA TYR A 300 10.00 -5.78 10.16
C TYR A 300 11.20 -5.72 9.23
N SER A 301 11.34 -4.62 8.51
CA SER A 301 12.34 -4.46 7.45
C SER A 301 13.73 -4.12 7.98
N LYS A 302 14.73 -4.31 7.12
CA LYS A 302 15.94 -3.51 7.07
C LYS A 302 15.84 -2.61 5.84
N CYS A 303 16.01 -1.30 6.01
CA CYS A 303 15.75 -0.31 4.95
C CYS A 303 17.01 0.40 4.41
N ASP A 304 18.19 -0.09 4.76
CA ASP A 304 19.48 0.52 4.36
C ASP A 304 19.57 0.68 2.83
N LYS A 305 19.13 -0.30 2.05
CA LYS A 305 19.17 -0.27 0.58
C LYS A 305 18.36 0.90 0.00
N ALA A 306 17.15 1.14 0.51
CA ALA A 306 16.33 2.26 0.07
C ALA A 306 16.97 3.61 0.44
N LYS A 307 17.65 3.70 1.59
CA LYS A 307 18.39 4.89 1.99
C LYS A 307 19.60 5.15 1.09
N GLU A 308 20.38 4.12 0.80
CA GLU A 308 21.61 4.22 0.01
C GLU A 308 21.33 4.47 -1.47
N GLU A 309 20.37 3.77 -2.06
CA GLU A 309 20.14 3.79 -3.51
C GLU A 309 19.03 4.75 -3.96
N LEU A 310 18.03 5.02 -3.12
CA LEU A 310 16.93 5.95 -3.44
C LEU A 310 17.08 7.32 -2.74
N GLY A 311 18.00 7.44 -1.78
CA GLY A 311 18.07 8.61 -0.90
C GLY A 311 16.77 8.80 -0.10
N TRP A 312 16.14 7.69 0.31
CA TRP A 312 14.85 7.66 0.99
C TRP A 312 14.96 7.01 2.38
N GLU A 313 14.34 7.63 3.39
CA GLU A 313 14.20 7.08 4.73
C GLU A 313 12.86 7.54 5.30
N ALA A 314 12.21 6.71 6.10
CA ALA A 314 10.98 7.10 6.79
C ALA A 314 11.29 8.14 7.88
N GLU A 315 10.52 9.22 7.93
CA GLU A 315 10.76 10.34 8.85
C GLU A 315 9.78 10.37 10.03
N TYR A 316 8.59 9.77 9.88
CA TYR A 316 7.54 9.81 10.89
C TYR A 316 7.55 8.57 11.78
N GLY A 317 7.29 8.75 13.08
CA GLY A 317 7.14 7.67 14.06
C GLY A 317 5.68 7.29 14.29
N ILE A 318 5.46 6.29 15.16
CA ILE A 318 4.12 5.79 15.48
C ILE A 318 3.19 6.87 16.04
N GLU A 319 3.74 7.85 16.74
CA GLU A 319 3.00 8.97 17.32
C GLU A 319 2.39 9.86 16.23
N GLU A 320 3.19 10.26 15.23
CA GLU A 320 2.71 11.03 14.09
C GLU A 320 1.72 10.23 13.24
N MET A 321 1.98 8.94 13.03
CA MET A 321 1.06 8.03 12.33
C MET A 321 -0.32 8.00 13.00
N CYS A 322 -0.37 7.77 14.32
CA CYS A 322 -1.64 7.74 15.05
C CYS A 322 -2.31 9.11 15.11
N ALA A 323 -1.56 10.19 15.29
CA ALA A 323 -2.09 11.56 15.32
C ALA A 323 -2.73 11.97 13.99
N ASP A 324 -2.07 11.72 12.86
CA ASP A 324 -2.61 12.06 11.55
C ASP A 324 -3.83 11.20 11.18
N SER A 325 -3.81 9.90 11.50
CA SER A 325 -4.99 9.05 11.35
C SER A 325 -6.18 9.52 12.20
N TRP A 326 -5.94 9.93 13.45
CA TRP A 326 -6.98 10.48 14.30
C TRP A 326 -7.55 11.80 13.75
N ASN A 327 -6.69 12.72 13.31
CA ASN A 327 -7.10 13.99 12.69
C ASN A 327 -7.96 13.77 11.44
N TRP A 328 -7.61 12.81 10.58
CA TRP A 328 -8.46 12.38 9.47
C TRP A 328 -9.80 11.85 9.95
N GLN A 329 -9.80 10.86 10.86
CA GLN A 329 -11.01 10.18 11.30
C GLN A 329 -11.98 11.12 12.04
N GLN A 330 -11.45 12.07 12.82
CA GLN A 330 -12.23 13.07 13.54
C GLN A 330 -12.93 14.05 12.58
N LYS A 331 -12.24 14.50 11.52
CA LYS A 331 -12.82 15.39 10.51
C LYS A 331 -13.76 14.67 9.54
N ASN A 332 -13.60 13.36 9.41
CA ASN A 332 -14.30 12.52 8.45
C ASN A 332 -14.84 11.27 9.16
N PRO A 333 -15.78 11.41 10.11
CA PRO A 333 -16.26 10.28 10.90
C PRO A 333 -16.88 9.18 10.03
N ASN A 334 -17.46 9.55 8.89
CA ASN A 334 -18.04 8.65 7.87
C ASN A 334 -17.14 8.40 6.67
N GLY A 335 -15.85 8.73 6.79
CA GLY A 335 -14.89 8.60 5.70
C GLY A 335 -15.17 9.60 4.59
N TYR A 336 -15.20 9.12 3.35
CA TYR A 336 -15.49 9.94 2.18
C TYR A 336 -16.99 10.10 1.89
N ASN A 337 -17.87 9.48 2.67
CA ASN A 337 -19.31 9.65 2.56
C ASN A 337 -19.78 10.85 3.38
N ASP A 338 -20.84 11.51 2.90
CA ASP A 338 -21.48 12.64 3.59
C ASP A 338 -22.12 12.24 4.94
#